data_AF-A0A0L8GUQ1-F1
#
_entry.id   AF-A0A0L8GUQ1-F1
#
_cell.length_a   1.000
_cell.length_b   1.000
_cell.length_c   1.000
_cell.angle_alpha   90.00
_cell.angle_beta   90.00
_cell.angle_gamma   90.00
#
_symmetry.space_group_name_H-M   'P 1'
#
loop_
_entity.id
_entity.type
_entity.pdbx_description
1 polymer ?
#
loop_
_entity_poly.entity_id
_entity_poly.type
_entity_poly.pdbx_seq_one_letter_code
_entity_poly.pdbx_strand_id
1 'polypeptide(L)'
;MTKKKLLSYKLKLSPKEQELYNKIFKRIQSVVQDYIRSHMDKDSLLADNSSSSKNHHQKQSTSSQSRSTTTKKPTGKDVLVFLLRLRQCCCHLSLLRESIDKEMTEEIGLDLSLTEQLNDLTLQENDLKGYLDEDCKNENKNQQDVKQKHSDIFCLESQSTKIKALIEMLQEIYKNTEGSVKCVVVSQWTKLLMIVKYHITQAHFTYHLIDGAIPPKKRSEIVDDFNTNPNGAKILLLSLKAGGVGLNLIGGRHLFLLDNHW
;
A
#
# COMPACT_ATOMS: atom_id res chain seq x y z
N MET A 1 31.24 17.77 -4.61
CA MET A 1 29.94 17.09 -4.37
C MET A 1 29.71 16.96 -2.87
N THR A 2 28.60 17.48 -2.36
CA THR A 2 28.17 17.29 -0.97
C THR A 2 27.89 15.80 -0.73
N LYS A 3 28.38 15.23 0.38
CA LYS A 3 28.20 13.80 0.65
C LYS A 3 26.73 13.48 0.93
N LYS A 4 26.19 12.48 0.24
CA LYS A 4 24.86 11.92 0.53
C LYS A 4 24.88 11.25 1.90
N LYS A 5 23.94 11.65 2.77
CA LYS A 5 23.72 10.98 4.08
C LYS A 5 22.48 10.11 3.97
N LEU A 6 22.60 8.82 4.28
CA LEU A 6 21.47 7.91 4.39
C LEU A 6 21.08 7.76 5.87
N LEU A 7 19.80 7.98 6.17
CA LEU A 7 19.24 7.86 7.51
C LEU A 7 18.14 6.80 7.48
N SER A 8 18.14 5.89 8.45
CA SER A 8 17.11 4.86 8.60
C SER A 8 16.35 5.10 9.90
N TYR A 9 15.05 5.41 9.78
CA TYR A 9 14.17 5.65 10.92
C TYR A 9 13.39 4.38 11.24
N LYS A 10 13.60 3.82 12.42
CA LYS A 10 12.83 2.67 12.91
C LYS A 10 11.58 3.18 13.62
N LEU A 11 10.43 2.98 12.98
CA LEU A 11 9.13 3.37 13.52
C LEU A 11 8.46 2.17 14.20
N LYS A 12 7.82 2.41 15.35
CA LYS A 12 6.96 1.42 16.02
C LYS A 12 5.52 1.72 15.67
N LEU A 13 4.82 0.74 15.12
CA LEU A 13 3.39 0.85 14.81
C LEU A 13 2.60 1.26 16.06
N SER A 14 1.57 2.06 15.86
CA SER A 14 0.64 2.43 16.93
C SER A 14 -0.06 1.18 17.46
N PRO A 15 -0.59 1.18 18.70
CA PRO A 15 -1.25 0.00 19.27
C PRO A 15 -2.37 -0.56 18.38
N LYS A 16 -3.14 0.31 17.73
CA LYS A 16 -4.23 -0.08 16.82
C LYS A 16 -3.70 -0.72 15.53
N GLU A 17 -2.68 -0.12 14.91
CA GLU A 17 -2.04 -0.70 13.71
C GLU A 17 -1.36 -2.03 14.03
N GLN A 18 -0.70 -2.13 15.18
CA GLN A 18 0.02 -3.32 15.61
C GLN A 18 -0.96 -4.48 15.89
N GLU A 19 -2.11 -4.21 16.51
CA GLU A 19 -3.13 -5.22 16.75
C GLU A 19 -3.62 -5.83 15.43
N LEU A 20 -3.96 -4.98 14.45
CA LEU A 20 -4.45 -5.44 13.15
C LEU A 20 -3.35 -6.15 12.35
N TYR A 21 -2.13 -5.61 12.35
CA TYR A 21 -0.98 -6.26 11.74
C TYR A 21 -0.77 -7.67 12.31
N ASN A 22 -0.83 -7.83 13.64
CA ASN A 22 -0.65 -9.12 14.29
C ASN A 22 -1.75 -10.13 13.91
N LYS A 23 -3.01 -9.68 13.77
CA LYS A 23 -4.11 -10.53 13.32
C LYS A 23 -3.87 -11.04 11.89
N ILE A 24 -3.52 -10.12 10.98
CA ILE A 24 -3.21 -10.44 9.57
C ILE A 24 -1.99 -11.36 9.49
N PHE A 25 -0.93 -11.05 10.24
CA PHE A 25 0.30 -11.83 10.28
C PHE A 25 0.06 -13.26 10.77
N LYS A 26 -0.68 -13.46 11.86
CA LYS A 26 -1.02 -14.81 12.36
C LYS A 26 -1.78 -15.62 11.32
N ARG A 27 -2.74 -15.01 10.62
CA ARG A 27 -3.51 -15.68 9.57
C ARG A 27 -2.61 -16.10 8.41
N ILE A 28 -1.79 -15.16 7.91
CA ILE A 28 -0.85 -15.42 6.83
C ILE A 28 0.16 -16.50 7.23
N GLN A 29 0.69 -16.43 8.45
CA GLN A 29 1.64 -17.41 8.98
C GLN A 29 1.05 -18.82 8.96
N SER A 30 -0.20 -19.00 9.39
CA SER A 30 -0.89 -20.29 9.33
C SER A 30 -1.01 -20.81 7.88
N VAL A 31 -1.45 -19.95 6.95
CA VAL A 31 -1.63 -20.34 5.54
C VAL A 31 -0.29 -20.69 4.87
N VAL A 32 0.76 -19.94 5.17
CA VAL A 32 2.11 -20.19 4.63
C VAL A 32 2.71 -21.46 5.23
N GLN A 33 2.49 -21.73 6.51
CA GLN A 33 2.92 -23.00 7.13
C GLN A 33 2.27 -24.21 6.47
N ASP A 34 0.96 -24.13 6.18
CA ASP A 34 0.22 -25.19 5.48
C ASP A 34 0.71 -25.37 4.03
N TYR A 35 1.06 -24.26 3.36
CA TYR A 35 1.68 -24.27 2.03
C TYR A 35 3.03 -25.01 2.04
N ILE A 36 3.92 -24.66 2.97
CA ILE A 36 5.26 -25.26 3.10
C ILE A 36 5.13 -26.76 3.37
N ARG A 37 4.29 -27.15 4.35
CA ARG A 37 4.07 -28.57 4.67
C ARG A 37 3.58 -29.36 3.46
N SER A 38 2.59 -28.82 2.74
CA SER A 38 2.03 -29.44 1.53
C SER A 38 3.04 -29.59 0.38
N HIS A 39 4.08 -28.76 0.34
CA HIS A 39 5.17 -28.86 -0.64
C HIS A 39 6.25 -29.85 -0.19
N MET A 40 6.59 -29.89 1.10
CA MET A 40 7.55 -30.85 1.64
C MET A 40 7.06 -32.30 1.53
N ASP A 41 5.76 -32.53 1.75
CA ASP A 41 5.14 -33.86 1.61
C ASP A 41 5.12 -34.35 0.15
N LYS A 42 5.07 -33.42 -0.83
CA LYS A 42 5.13 -33.77 -2.25
C LYS A 42 6.53 -34.13 -2.71
N ASP A 43 7.55 -33.42 -2.24
CA ASP A 43 8.95 -33.70 -2.60
C ASP A 43 9.45 -35.01 -1.98
N SER A 44 8.97 -35.35 -0.78
CA SER A 44 9.28 -36.64 -0.14
C SER A 44 8.59 -37.83 -0.85
N LEU A 45 7.34 -37.67 -1.32
CA LEU A 45 6.66 -38.71 -2.14
C LEU A 45 7.26 -38.90 -3.54
N LEU A 46 7.98 -37.91 -4.07
CA LEU A 46 8.71 -38.04 -5.34
C LEU A 46 10.07 -38.74 -5.16
N ALA A 47 10.66 -38.70 -3.97
CA ALA A 47 11.89 -39.43 -3.66
C ALA A 47 11.66 -40.94 -3.50
N ASP A 48 10.55 -41.36 -2.88
CA ASP A 48 10.23 -42.77 -2.60
C ASP A 48 9.72 -43.57 -3.82
N ASN A 49 9.31 -42.89 -4.90
CA ASN A 49 8.79 -43.55 -6.11
C ASN A 49 9.86 -43.93 -7.14
N SER A 50 11.15 -43.84 -6.79
CA SER A 50 12.27 -44.29 -7.64
C SER A 50 12.59 -45.79 -7.52
N SER A 51 11.82 -46.56 -6.73
CA SER A 51 11.94 -48.01 -6.68
C SER A 51 10.60 -48.71 -6.45
N SER A 52 9.88 -49.03 -7.52
CA SER A 52 9.31 -50.37 -7.78
C SER A 52 8.21 -50.32 -8.86
N SER A 53 8.36 -51.20 -9.85
CA SER A 53 7.41 -51.40 -10.94
C SER A 53 6.31 -52.43 -10.60
N LYS A 54 5.17 -52.30 -11.33
CA LYS A 54 4.22 -53.32 -11.82
C LYS A 54 2.83 -53.49 -11.14
N ASN A 55 1.81 -53.26 -11.99
CA ASN A 55 0.61 -54.06 -12.31
C ASN A 55 -0.81 -53.71 -11.76
N HIS A 56 -1.66 -53.28 -12.73
CA HIS A 56 -3.01 -53.74 -13.15
C HIS A 56 -4.30 -53.74 -12.27
N HIS A 57 -5.35 -53.07 -12.81
CA HIS A 57 -6.84 -53.28 -12.82
C HIS A 57 -7.59 -53.46 -11.46
N GLN A 58 -8.84 -53.02 -11.19
CA GLN A 58 -10.08 -52.84 -11.97
C GLN A 58 -11.12 -51.99 -11.18
N LYS A 59 -12.14 -51.44 -11.88
CA LYS A 59 -13.28 -50.61 -11.40
C LYS A 59 -14.17 -51.27 -10.32
N GLN A 60 -14.72 -50.48 -9.38
CA GLN A 60 -16.18 -50.26 -9.21
C GLN A 60 -16.52 -49.22 -8.12
N SER A 61 -17.69 -48.61 -8.32
CA SER A 61 -18.31 -47.43 -7.71
C SER A 61 -19.10 -47.70 -6.42
N THR A 62 -19.12 -46.76 -5.47
CA THR A 62 -20.33 -46.42 -4.69
C THR A 62 -20.26 -45.00 -4.13
N SER A 63 -21.42 -44.34 -4.19
CA SER A 63 -21.77 -43.00 -3.77
C SER A 63 -21.73 -42.75 -2.26
N SER A 64 -21.13 -41.64 -1.86
CA SER A 64 -21.51 -40.86 -0.69
C SER A 64 -21.22 -39.39 -0.97
N GLN A 65 -22.27 -38.62 -1.26
CA GLN A 65 -22.23 -37.17 -1.36
C GLN A 65 -21.97 -36.58 0.03
N SER A 66 -20.69 -36.42 0.38
CA SER A 66 -20.27 -35.42 1.35
C SER A 66 -19.94 -34.14 0.57
N ARG A 67 -20.66 -33.07 0.87
CA ARG A 67 -20.44 -31.73 0.33
C ARG A 67 -19.11 -31.21 0.90
N SER A 68 -18.00 -31.64 0.31
CA SER A 68 -16.68 -31.13 0.67
C SER A 68 -16.52 -29.75 0.05
N THR A 69 -16.49 -28.73 0.91
CA THR A 69 -15.96 -27.42 0.55
C THR A 69 -14.48 -27.62 0.19
N THR A 70 -14.19 -27.79 -1.09
CA THR A 70 -12.81 -27.92 -1.58
C THR A 70 -12.09 -26.58 -1.40
N THR A 71 -11.50 -26.37 -0.22
CA THR A 71 -10.59 -25.27 0.02
C THR A 71 -9.39 -25.46 -0.91
N LYS A 72 -9.29 -24.61 -1.95
CA LYS A 72 -8.14 -24.64 -2.86
C LYS A 72 -6.87 -24.44 -2.03
N LYS A 73 -5.91 -25.36 -2.14
CA LYS A 73 -4.62 -25.22 -1.45
C LYS A 73 -3.93 -23.94 -1.92
N PRO A 74 -3.30 -23.16 -1.01
CA PRO A 74 -2.58 -21.95 -1.39
C PRO A 74 -1.47 -22.28 -2.40
N THR A 75 -1.25 -21.39 -3.34
CA THR A 75 -0.20 -21.46 -4.36
C THR A 75 0.89 -20.43 -4.04
N GLY A 76 2.10 -20.55 -4.58
CA GLY A 76 3.17 -19.58 -4.36
C GLY A 76 2.79 -18.12 -4.67
N LYS A 77 1.90 -17.88 -5.64
CA LYS A 77 1.33 -16.55 -5.92
C LYS A 77 0.57 -15.95 -4.74
N ASP A 78 -0.11 -16.78 -3.94
CA ASP A 78 -0.89 -16.32 -2.79
C ASP A 78 0.04 -15.85 -1.67
N VAL A 79 1.18 -16.52 -1.50
CA VAL A 79 2.24 -16.11 -0.56
C VAL A 79 2.79 -14.72 -0.92
N LEU A 80 3.03 -14.46 -2.21
CA LEU A 80 3.49 -13.15 -2.66
C LEU A 80 2.44 -12.05 -2.43
N VAL A 81 1.16 -12.35 -2.65
CA VAL A 81 0.05 -11.44 -2.34
C VAL A 81 0.01 -11.17 -0.83
N PHE A 82 0.14 -12.18 0.02
CA PHE A 82 0.17 -11.99 1.47
C PHE A 82 1.34 -11.12 1.94
N LEU A 83 2.54 -11.33 1.39
CA LEU A 83 3.69 -10.47 1.66
C LEU A 83 3.44 -9.01 1.23
N LEU A 84 2.79 -8.82 0.08
CA LEU A 84 2.38 -7.48 -0.37
C LEU A 84 1.36 -6.84 0.60
N ARG A 85 0.38 -7.59 1.10
CA ARG A 85 -0.60 -7.09 2.09
C ARG A 85 0.08 -6.71 3.41
N LEU A 86 1.02 -7.53 3.91
CA LEU A 86 1.80 -7.18 5.10
C LEU A 86 2.60 -5.89 4.91
N ARG A 87 3.21 -5.71 3.73
CA ARG A 87 3.86 -4.44 3.40
C ARG A 87 2.89 -3.27 3.46
N GLN A 88 1.70 -3.40 2.88
CA GLN A 88 0.68 -2.35 2.88
C GLN A 88 0.29 -1.94 4.30
N CYS A 89 0.10 -2.91 5.20
CA CYS A 89 -0.16 -2.67 6.62
C CYS A 89 0.91 -1.80 7.28
N CYS A 90 2.18 -2.00 6.92
CA CYS A 90 3.30 -1.26 7.48
C CYS A 90 3.39 0.21 7.02
N CYS A 91 2.62 0.64 6.01
CA CYS A 91 2.62 2.05 5.62
C CYS A 91 1.30 2.75 5.92
N HIS A 92 0.17 2.17 5.50
CA HIS A 92 -1.15 2.72 5.80
C HIS A 92 -2.25 1.68 5.60
N LEU A 93 -3.19 1.60 6.54
CA LEU A 93 -4.24 0.57 6.52
C LEU A 93 -5.28 0.77 5.41
N SER A 94 -5.57 2.01 5.01
CA SER A 94 -6.43 2.30 3.85
C SER A 94 -5.97 1.67 2.53
N LEU A 95 -4.70 1.27 2.42
CA LEU A 95 -4.17 0.52 1.27
C LEU A 95 -4.71 -0.91 1.19
N LEU A 96 -5.29 -1.41 2.28
CA LEU A 96 -5.95 -2.70 2.37
C LEU A 96 -7.45 -2.62 2.07
N ARG A 97 -8.05 -1.41 2.07
CA ARG A 97 -9.50 -1.20 2.08
C ARG A 97 -10.23 -1.88 0.91
N GLU A 98 -9.63 -1.85 -0.29
CA GLU A 98 -10.16 -2.57 -1.47
C GLU A 98 -10.24 -4.10 -1.29
N SER A 99 -9.48 -4.67 -0.35
CA SER A 99 -9.52 -6.10 -0.02
C SER A 99 -10.28 -6.43 1.27
N ILE A 100 -10.44 -5.48 2.20
CA ILE A 100 -11.08 -5.72 3.50
C ILE A 100 -12.60 -5.54 3.42
N ASP A 101 -13.08 -4.64 2.55
CA ASP A 101 -14.52 -4.32 2.42
C ASP A 101 -15.38 -5.48 1.88
N LYS A 102 -14.77 -6.54 1.32
CA LYS A 102 -15.45 -7.80 0.95
C LYS A 102 -15.23 -8.97 1.93
N GLU A 103 -14.28 -8.88 2.86
CA GLU A 103 -13.76 -10.06 3.60
C GLU A 103 -13.85 -9.97 5.14
N MET A 104 -13.99 -8.76 5.69
CA MET A 104 -14.18 -8.60 7.15
C MET A 104 -15.65 -8.66 7.59
N THR A 105 -16.59 -8.58 6.64
CA THR A 105 -18.01 -8.38 6.95
C THR A 105 -18.73 -9.65 7.40
N GLU A 106 -18.17 -10.86 7.20
CA GLU A 106 -18.87 -12.10 7.56
C GLU A 106 -18.11 -13.16 8.41
N GLU A 107 -16.77 -13.16 8.57
CA GLU A 107 -16.02 -13.82 9.69
C GLU A 107 -14.47 -13.99 9.49
N ILE A 108 -13.83 -13.40 8.46
CA ILE A 108 -12.52 -13.79 7.84
C ILE A 108 -12.70 -14.81 6.68
N GLY A 109 -13.77 -14.66 5.89
CA GLY A 109 -14.13 -15.49 4.73
C GLY A 109 -13.61 -14.94 3.40
N LEU A 110 -12.56 -15.56 2.85
CA LEU A 110 -12.01 -15.22 1.53
C LEU A 110 -12.80 -15.90 0.40
N ASP A 111 -13.65 -15.16 -0.31
CA ASP A 111 -14.03 -15.48 -1.69
C ASP A 111 -13.18 -14.61 -2.65
N LEU A 112 -12.03 -15.17 -3.03
CA LEU A 112 -11.02 -14.50 -3.86
C LEU A 112 -11.40 -14.57 -5.35
N SER A 113 -12.17 -13.57 -5.76
CA SER A 113 -12.15 -12.96 -7.09
C SER A 113 -10.77 -12.34 -7.40
N LEU A 114 -9.72 -13.18 -7.38
CA LEU A 114 -8.33 -12.86 -7.78
C LEU A 114 -8.24 -12.27 -9.20
N THR A 115 -9.31 -12.42 -9.99
CA THR A 115 -9.45 -12.01 -11.39
C THR A 115 -9.86 -10.54 -11.53
N GLU A 116 -10.52 -9.96 -10.54
CA GLU A 116 -10.96 -8.56 -10.54
C GLU A 116 -9.87 -7.65 -9.93
N GLN A 117 -9.08 -8.19 -9.00
CA GLN A 117 -7.94 -7.54 -8.35
C GLN A 117 -6.73 -7.29 -9.27
N LEU A 118 -6.69 -7.90 -10.47
CA LEU A 118 -5.68 -7.59 -11.50
C LEU A 118 -6.09 -6.45 -12.42
N ASN A 119 -7.40 -6.15 -12.57
CA ASN A 119 -7.88 -5.03 -13.37
C ASN A 119 -7.64 -3.67 -12.68
N ASP A 120 -7.61 -3.63 -11.35
CA ASP A 120 -7.50 -2.40 -10.54
C ASP A 120 -6.04 -1.93 -10.29
N LEU A 121 -5.05 -2.71 -10.72
CA LEU A 121 -3.64 -2.28 -10.75
C LEU A 121 -3.33 -1.33 -11.92
N THR A 122 -4.29 -1.19 -12.84
CA THR A 122 -4.31 -0.20 -13.92
C THR A 122 -5.09 1.01 -13.43
N LEU A 123 -4.37 2.08 -13.11
CA LEU A 123 -4.95 3.38 -12.77
C LEU A 123 -5.93 3.80 -13.86
N GLN A 124 -7.23 3.85 -13.57
CA GLN A 124 -8.10 4.76 -14.30
C GLN A 124 -8.05 6.11 -13.58
N GLU A 125 -7.49 7.10 -14.28
CA GLU A 125 -7.31 8.49 -13.84
C GLU A 125 -8.60 9.19 -13.37
N ASN A 126 -9.76 8.57 -13.57
CA ASN A 126 -11.08 9.14 -13.31
C ASN A 126 -11.51 9.05 -11.83
N ASP A 127 -11.07 8.03 -11.09
CA ASP A 127 -11.52 7.82 -9.69
C ASP A 127 -10.88 8.81 -8.69
N LEU A 128 -9.77 9.43 -9.06
CA LEU A 128 -9.13 10.46 -8.25
C LEU A 128 -9.87 11.81 -8.28
N LYS A 129 -10.75 12.01 -9.27
CA LYS A 129 -11.51 13.24 -9.42
C LYS A 129 -12.77 13.24 -8.55
N GLY A 130 -13.37 12.07 -8.31
CA GLY A 130 -14.55 11.92 -7.45
C GLY A 130 -14.29 12.17 -5.96
N TYR A 131 -13.09 11.85 -5.47
CA TYR A 131 -12.74 12.02 -4.04
C TYR A 131 -12.23 13.42 -3.67
N LEU A 132 -11.91 14.27 -4.65
CA LEU A 132 -11.38 15.62 -4.39
C LEU A 132 -12.43 16.73 -4.47
N ASP A 133 -13.63 16.46 -5.03
CA ASP A 133 -14.61 17.51 -5.34
C ASP A 133 -15.94 17.45 -4.54
N GLU A 134 -16.26 16.39 -3.79
CA GLU A 134 -17.62 16.22 -3.22
C GLU A 134 -17.85 16.64 -1.74
N ASP A 135 -16.84 16.85 -0.89
CA ASP A 135 -17.09 17.01 0.57
C ASP A 135 -16.95 18.43 1.16
N CYS A 136 -17.14 19.50 0.37
CA CYS A 136 -17.10 20.88 0.91
C CYS A 136 -18.25 21.81 0.54
N LYS A 137 -19.35 21.33 -0.07
CA LYS A 137 -20.53 22.17 -0.34
C LYS A 137 -21.84 21.43 -0.11
N ASN A 138 -22.19 21.21 1.15
CA ASN A 138 -23.59 21.16 1.54
C ASN A 138 -23.75 21.68 2.96
N GLU A 139 -23.60 22.99 3.11
CA GLU A 139 -24.33 23.69 4.15
C GLU A 139 -25.81 23.66 3.76
N ASN A 140 -26.61 22.80 4.42
CA ASN A 140 -27.86 23.21 5.05
C ASN A 140 -28.62 22.04 5.67
N LYS A 141 -28.95 22.25 6.96
CA LYS A 141 -30.05 21.70 7.77
C LYS A 141 -29.81 20.45 8.63
N ASN A 142 -29.68 20.80 9.90
CA ASN A 142 -30.30 20.21 11.11
C ASN A 142 -29.37 19.47 12.06
N GLN A 143 -28.97 20.24 13.08
CA GLN A 143 -28.47 19.84 14.38
C GLN A 143 -29.41 18.82 15.02
N GLN A 144 -28.89 17.60 15.25
CA GLN A 144 -29.04 16.79 16.48
C GLN A 144 -28.72 15.32 16.15
N ASP A 145 -27.43 15.03 15.94
CA ASP A 145 -26.82 13.74 16.33
C ASP A 145 -25.29 13.86 16.25
N VAL A 146 -24.74 14.67 17.15
CA VAL A 146 -23.30 14.75 17.39
C VAL A 146 -22.91 13.56 18.27
N LYS A 147 -22.88 12.36 17.68
CA LYS A 147 -22.35 11.15 18.32
C LYS A 147 -21.46 10.40 17.34
N GLN A 148 -20.16 10.42 17.64
CA GLN A 148 -19.18 9.40 17.23
C GLN A 148 -19.01 9.18 15.71
N LYS A 149 -18.48 10.16 14.97
CA LYS A 149 -17.83 9.87 13.68
C LYS A 149 -16.54 9.10 13.99
N HIS A 150 -16.64 7.78 14.14
CA HIS A 150 -15.48 6.90 14.34
C HIS A 150 -14.43 7.23 13.27
N SER A 151 -13.25 7.67 13.70
CA SER A 151 -12.08 7.83 12.85
C SER A 151 -11.69 6.45 12.34
N ASP A 152 -12.28 6.03 11.24
CA ASP A 152 -11.97 4.75 10.63
C ASP A 152 -10.47 4.74 10.28
N ILE A 153 -9.74 3.78 10.83
CA ILE A 153 -8.30 3.66 10.62
C ILE A 153 -7.95 3.34 9.15
N PHE A 154 -8.95 2.90 8.39
CA PHE A 154 -8.89 2.65 6.95
C PHE A 154 -9.22 3.88 6.09
N CYS A 155 -9.51 5.02 6.70
CA CYS A 155 -9.76 6.28 5.99
C CYS A 155 -8.47 7.03 5.66
N LEU A 156 -8.48 7.83 4.60
CA LEU A 156 -7.30 8.61 4.16
C LEU A 156 -6.95 9.73 5.15
N GLU A 157 -7.94 10.19 5.90
CA GLU A 157 -7.82 11.21 6.94
C GLU A 157 -7.18 10.66 8.23
N SER A 158 -7.10 9.34 8.37
CA SER A 158 -6.35 8.71 9.45
C SER A 158 -4.85 8.98 9.28
N GLN A 159 -4.17 9.32 10.38
CA GLN A 159 -2.72 9.45 10.39
C GLN A 159 -2.09 8.14 10.84
N SER A 160 -1.55 7.37 9.90
CA SER A 160 -0.69 6.23 10.25
C SER A 160 0.58 6.69 10.95
N THR A 161 1.24 5.77 11.67
CA THR A 161 2.53 6.05 12.31
C THR A 161 3.54 6.66 11.35
N LYS A 162 3.58 6.16 10.11
CA LYS A 162 4.54 6.60 9.10
C LYS A 162 4.21 8.00 8.56
N ILE A 163 2.93 8.30 8.36
CA ILE A 163 2.48 9.63 7.97
C ILE A 163 2.79 10.65 9.06
N LYS A 164 2.46 10.32 10.31
CA LYS A 164 2.76 11.18 11.46
C LYS A 164 4.26 11.50 11.54
N ALA A 165 5.12 10.49 11.47
CA ALA A 165 6.57 10.68 11.48
C ALA A 165 7.05 11.54 10.30
N LEU A 166 6.49 11.34 9.10
CA LEU A 166 6.82 12.17 7.93
C LEU A 166 6.49 13.65 8.18
N ILE A 167 5.29 13.96 8.67
CA ILE A 167 4.86 15.33 8.94
C ILE A 167 5.75 15.98 10.01
N GLU A 168 6.03 15.26 11.11
CA GLU A 168 6.92 15.74 12.17
C GLU A 168 8.33 16.05 11.63
N MET A 169 8.91 15.16 10.83
CA MET A 169 10.23 15.37 10.21
C MET A 169 10.22 16.56 9.25
N LEU A 170 9.16 16.72 8.45
CA LEU A 170 9.03 17.86 7.55
C LEU A 170 8.96 19.17 8.36
N GLN A 171 8.09 19.23 9.37
CA GLN A 171 7.96 20.41 10.23
C GLN A 171 9.27 20.76 10.93
N GLU A 172 10.01 19.77 11.43
CA GLU A 172 11.33 19.99 12.03
C GLU A 172 12.33 20.59 11.03
N ILE A 173 12.38 20.07 9.81
CA ILE A 173 13.27 20.59 8.76
C ILE A 173 12.96 22.06 8.44
N TYR A 174 11.69 22.41 8.30
CA TYR A 174 11.28 23.78 7.96
C TYR A 174 11.37 24.74 9.15
N LYS A 175 11.23 24.26 10.38
CA LYS A 175 11.47 25.07 11.58
C LYS A 175 12.95 25.43 11.76
N ASN A 176 13.83 24.50 11.45
CA ASN A 176 15.27 24.64 11.69
C ASN A 176 16.07 25.20 10.49
N THR A 177 15.40 25.56 9.39
CA THR A 177 16.07 26.11 8.21
C THR A 177 15.47 27.45 7.82
N GLU A 178 16.29 28.50 7.75
CA GLU A 178 15.89 29.87 7.40
C GLU A 178 15.58 30.09 5.90
N GLY A 179 15.16 29.06 5.14
CA GLY A 179 15.05 29.20 3.68
C GLY A 179 14.26 28.13 2.92
N SER A 180 14.35 28.22 1.58
CA SER A 180 13.63 27.48 0.53
C SER A 180 14.05 26.01 0.36
N VAL A 181 14.19 25.28 1.47
CA VAL A 181 14.45 23.83 1.43
C VAL A 181 13.34 23.15 0.66
N LYS A 182 13.70 22.24 -0.23
CA LYS A 182 12.73 21.40 -0.92
C LYS A 182 12.96 19.93 -0.60
N CYS A 183 11.86 19.21 -0.45
CA CYS A 183 11.83 17.80 -0.10
C CYS A 183 11.17 17.00 -1.21
N VAL A 184 11.70 15.81 -1.50
CA VAL A 184 11.07 14.83 -2.39
C VAL A 184 10.56 13.68 -1.53
N VAL A 185 9.29 13.32 -1.68
CA VAL A 185 8.68 12.18 -1.00
C VAL A 185 8.31 11.13 -2.05
N VAL A 186 8.85 9.94 -1.88
CA VAL A 186 8.74 8.85 -2.86
C VAL A 186 7.98 7.68 -2.26
N SER A 187 7.10 7.10 -3.07
CA SER A 187 6.39 5.86 -2.75
C SER A 187 6.11 5.04 -4.01
N GLN A 188 6.06 3.72 -3.89
CA GLN A 188 5.58 2.84 -4.95
C GLN A 188 4.06 2.82 -5.06
N TRP A 189 3.33 3.35 -4.08
CA TRP A 189 1.87 3.32 -4.01
C TRP A 189 1.28 4.72 -4.20
N THR A 190 0.61 4.93 -5.34
CA THR A 190 -0.06 6.21 -5.64
C THR A 190 -1.12 6.56 -4.58
N LYS A 191 -1.84 5.56 -4.05
CA LYS A 191 -2.79 5.76 -2.94
C LYS A 191 -2.10 6.26 -1.67
N LEU A 192 -0.88 5.81 -1.37
CA LEU A 192 -0.11 6.36 -0.25
C LEU A 192 0.29 7.81 -0.51
N LEU A 193 0.66 8.16 -1.74
CA LEU A 193 0.93 9.56 -2.11
C LEU A 193 -0.31 10.45 -1.96
N MET A 194 -1.52 9.94 -2.23
CA MET A 194 -2.76 10.69 -1.98
C MET A 194 -2.99 10.96 -0.50
N ILE A 195 -2.72 9.97 0.35
CA ILE A 195 -2.79 10.13 1.81
C ILE A 195 -1.77 11.18 2.25
N VAL A 196 -0.52 11.08 1.78
CA VAL A 196 0.52 12.08 2.09
C VAL A 196 0.07 13.47 1.62
N LYS A 197 -0.45 13.60 0.40
CA LYS A 197 -1.00 14.85 -0.15
C LYS A 197 -2.03 15.47 0.79
N TYR A 198 -2.99 14.68 1.28
CA TYR A 198 -3.99 15.17 2.23
C TYR A 198 -3.32 15.74 3.49
N HIS A 199 -2.45 14.97 4.14
CA HIS A 199 -1.84 15.37 5.41
C HIS A 199 -0.86 16.54 5.29
N ILE A 200 -0.09 16.64 4.21
CA ILE A 200 0.80 17.79 4.00
C ILE A 200 0.00 19.06 3.66
N THR A 201 -1.16 18.93 3.00
CA THR A 201 -2.07 20.06 2.73
C THR A 201 -2.66 20.58 4.04
N GLN A 202 -3.10 19.69 4.93
CA GLN A 202 -3.56 20.06 6.27
C GLN A 202 -2.45 20.70 7.11
N ALA A 203 -1.19 20.33 6.88
CA ALA A 203 -0.03 20.96 7.50
C ALA A 203 0.46 22.23 6.76
N HIS A 204 -0.32 22.75 5.80
CA HIS A 204 -0.05 23.96 5.01
C HIS A 204 1.23 23.95 4.17
N PHE A 205 1.69 22.75 3.75
CA PHE A 205 2.80 22.65 2.79
C PHE A 205 2.30 22.74 1.35
N THR A 206 3.02 23.51 0.53
CA THR A 206 2.82 23.51 -0.93
C THR A 206 3.52 22.32 -1.56
N TYR A 207 2.86 21.70 -2.55
CA TYR A 207 3.39 20.51 -3.18
C TYR A 207 3.11 20.43 -4.68
N HIS A 208 3.95 19.65 -5.36
CA HIS A 208 3.67 19.10 -6.68
C HIS A 208 3.55 17.58 -6.59
N LEU A 209 2.89 16.98 -7.59
CA LEU A 209 2.78 15.53 -7.74
C LEU A 209 3.22 15.13 -9.14
N ILE A 210 4.15 14.18 -9.22
CA ILE A 210 4.50 13.48 -10.45
C ILE A 210 4.18 12.00 -10.27
N ASP A 211 3.25 11.52 -11.08
CA ASP A 211 2.96 10.10 -11.24
C ASP A 211 3.07 9.69 -12.72
N GLY A 212 2.65 8.47 -13.03
CA GLY A 212 2.68 7.95 -14.41
C GLY A 212 1.66 8.61 -15.34
N ALA A 213 0.62 9.26 -14.80
CA ALA A 213 -0.44 9.92 -15.54
C ALA A 213 -0.03 11.30 -16.07
N ILE A 214 0.89 11.98 -15.38
CA ILE A 214 1.32 13.32 -15.78
C ILE A 214 2.00 13.31 -17.16
N PRO A 215 1.48 14.07 -18.15
CA PRO A 215 2.07 14.17 -19.48
C PRO A 215 3.51 14.70 -19.46
N PRO A 216 4.39 14.28 -20.39
CA PRO A 216 5.80 14.67 -20.38
C PRO A 216 6.05 16.18 -20.31
N LYS A 217 5.27 16.98 -21.05
CA LYS A 217 5.42 18.45 -21.05
C LYS A 217 5.15 19.06 -19.67
N LYS A 218 4.03 18.70 -19.05
CA LYS A 218 3.66 19.17 -17.70
C LYS A 218 4.65 18.66 -16.65
N ARG A 219 5.20 17.47 -16.84
CA ARG A 219 6.25 16.92 -15.97
C ARG A 219 7.51 17.80 -16.01
N SER A 220 7.97 18.21 -17.19
CA SER A 220 9.10 19.13 -17.33
C SER A 220 8.83 20.46 -16.63
N GLU A 221 7.65 21.05 -16.82
CA GLU A 221 7.26 22.30 -16.14
C GLU A 221 7.30 22.18 -14.61
N ILE A 222 6.80 21.06 -14.06
CA ILE A 222 6.86 20.79 -12.60
C ILE A 222 8.32 20.65 -12.13
N VAL A 223 9.17 19.96 -12.88
CA VAL A 223 10.58 19.77 -12.55
C VAL A 223 11.32 21.11 -12.59
N ASP A 224 11.06 21.93 -13.59
CA ASP A 224 11.68 23.24 -13.74
C ASP A 224 11.26 24.17 -12.60
N ASP A 225 9.98 24.21 -12.24
CA ASP A 225 9.49 24.96 -11.06
C ASP A 225 10.13 24.44 -9.76
N PHE A 226 10.18 23.11 -9.59
CA PHE A 226 10.81 22.50 -8.43
C PHE A 226 12.31 22.79 -8.34
N ASN A 227 13.02 22.91 -9.45
CA ASN A 227 14.46 23.21 -9.45
C ASN A 227 14.77 24.69 -9.30
N THR A 228 13.99 25.57 -9.93
CA THR A 228 14.39 26.97 -10.14
C THR A 228 13.59 27.97 -9.32
N ASN A 229 12.34 27.68 -8.94
CA ASN A 229 11.47 28.64 -8.26
C ASN A 229 11.64 28.57 -6.73
N PRO A 230 12.28 29.54 -6.05
CA PRO A 230 12.47 29.48 -4.59
C PRO A 230 11.14 29.58 -3.81
N ASN A 231 10.13 30.19 -4.42
CA ASN A 231 8.79 30.39 -3.87
C ASN A 231 7.78 29.33 -4.34
N GLY A 232 8.22 28.39 -5.17
CA GLY A 232 7.40 27.29 -5.68
C GLY A 232 7.09 26.22 -4.63
N ALA A 233 6.65 25.05 -5.10
CA ALA A 233 6.32 23.94 -4.23
C ALA A 233 7.50 23.52 -3.34
N LYS A 234 7.24 23.37 -2.05
CA LYS A 234 8.23 22.92 -1.06
C LYS A 234 8.40 21.40 -1.07
N ILE A 235 7.35 20.68 -1.43
CA ILE A 235 7.34 19.21 -1.45
C ILE A 235 7.06 18.72 -2.87
N LEU A 236 7.84 17.75 -3.34
CA LEU A 236 7.52 16.99 -4.57
C LEU A 236 7.15 15.56 -4.19
N LEU A 237 5.91 15.18 -4.47
CA LEU A 237 5.43 13.81 -4.35
C LEU A 237 5.74 13.06 -5.65
N LEU A 238 6.44 11.93 -5.55
CA LEU A 238 6.90 11.18 -6.71
C LEU A 238 6.54 9.70 -6.60
N SER A 239 5.80 9.20 -7.57
CA SER A 239 5.55 7.77 -7.71
C SER A 239 6.78 7.06 -8.26
N LEU A 240 7.16 5.91 -7.69
CA LEU A 240 8.21 5.06 -8.27
C LEU A 240 7.82 4.52 -9.66
N LYS A 241 6.53 4.47 -10.01
CA LYS A 241 6.09 4.15 -11.38
C LYS A 241 6.56 5.20 -12.40
N ALA A 242 6.80 6.44 -11.96
CA ALA A 242 7.38 7.49 -12.78
C ALA A 242 8.93 7.49 -12.74
N GLY A 243 9.57 6.63 -11.95
CA GLY A 243 11.02 6.64 -11.71
C GLY A 243 11.89 6.21 -12.89
N GLY A 244 11.33 5.51 -13.88
CA GLY A 244 12.06 5.05 -15.07
C GLY A 244 12.48 6.15 -16.07
N VAL A 245 12.23 7.43 -15.75
CA VAL A 245 12.31 8.54 -16.73
C VAL A 245 13.49 9.49 -16.52
N GLY A 246 14.39 9.21 -15.57
CA GLY A 246 15.63 9.99 -15.39
C GLY A 246 15.42 11.45 -14.98
N LEU A 247 14.53 11.71 -14.01
CA LEU A 247 14.26 13.07 -13.53
C LEU A 247 15.49 13.69 -12.85
N ASN A 248 15.83 14.92 -13.23
CA ASN A 248 16.88 15.70 -12.61
C ASN A 248 16.32 16.67 -11.56
N LEU A 249 16.30 16.28 -10.29
CA LEU A 249 15.68 17.03 -9.19
C LEU A 249 16.71 17.77 -8.31
N ILE A 250 17.58 18.56 -8.94
CA ILE A 250 18.68 19.28 -8.26
C ILE A 250 18.23 20.29 -7.21
N GLY A 251 16.98 20.77 -7.26
CA GLY A 251 16.42 21.68 -6.26
C GLY A 251 16.11 21.00 -4.92
N GLY A 252 16.05 19.66 -4.89
CA GLY A 252 15.73 18.88 -3.70
C GLY A 252 16.93 18.68 -2.78
N ARG A 253 16.76 18.94 -1.49
CA ARG A 253 17.79 18.71 -0.46
C ARG A 253 17.56 17.42 0.33
N HIS A 254 16.30 17.06 0.53
CA HIS A 254 15.92 15.87 1.30
C HIS A 254 15.10 14.91 0.44
N LEU A 255 15.35 13.63 0.60
CA LEU A 255 14.62 12.55 -0.07
C LEU A 255 14.05 11.61 1.00
N PHE A 256 12.73 11.51 1.05
CA PHE A 256 12.00 10.57 1.90
C PHE A 256 11.56 9.38 1.07
N LEU A 257 12.04 8.20 1.42
CA LEU A 257 11.55 6.94 0.87
C LEU A 257 10.53 6.35 1.86
N LEU A 258 9.25 6.44 1.52
CA LEU A 258 8.20 5.90 2.39
C LEU A 258 8.12 4.38 2.30
N ASP A 259 8.50 3.78 1.19
CA ASP A 259 8.54 2.34 1.01
C ASP A 259 9.65 1.98 0.02
N ASN A 260 10.29 0.84 0.26
CA ASN A 260 11.44 0.39 -0.52
C ASN A 260 10.96 -0.55 -1.64
N HIS A 261 11.48 -0.38 -2.85
CA HIS A 261 11.24 -1.36 -3.91
C HIS A 261 11.84 -2.74 -3.56
N TRP A 262 11.35 -3.80 -4.21
CA TRP A 262 11.74 -5.19 -3.95
C TRP A 262 13.14 -5.49 -4.47
#